data_AF-A0A3E0N6M6-F1
#
_entry.id   AF-A0A3E0N6M6-F1
#
_cell.length_a   1.000
_cell.length_b   1.000
_cell.length_c   1.000
_cell.angle_alpha   90.00
_cell.angle_beta   90.00
_cell.angle_gamma   90.00
#
_symmetry.space_group_name_H-M   'P 1'
#
loop_
_entity.id
_entity.type
_entity.pdbx_description
1 polymer ?
#
loop_
_entity_poly.entity_id
_entity_poly.type
_entity_poly.pdbx_seq_one_letter_code
_entity_poly.pdbx_strand_id
1 'polypeptide(L)'
;MSAVRVLVGTRKGAFVLTSDGTRKIWQVAGPHFAGWEVFHVAGSPVDPNRLYASQSSGWFGQLVQRSDDGGKSWQPVGNEFKYEGTPGTHQWYDGTQHPWEFARVWHLEPSPRDVDEVYAGVEDAALFRSTDGGASWQELAGLRQHESGPFWQPGAGGMCLHTIVLDPADPQRIYVAISAAGAFRTDDGGETWRPINRGLHSEQIPVPDAEVGHCVHRLAMHPAQPGVLFMQKHWDVMRSDDAGESWHEVSGNLPSDFGFAIAVHAHQPDTVYVVPIKSDSEHFPPEGKLRVYRTRSGGNEWEPLTEGLPQQDCYVNVLRDAMAVDTLEPCGVYFGTTGGQVYVSPDGGDHWETICRDLPAVLSVEVQTLE
;
A
#
# COMPACT_ATOMS: atom_id res chain seq x y z
N MET A 1 -13.27 -25.80 -0.32
CA MET A 1 -11.85 -26.23 -0.16
C MET A 1 -11.10 -24.94 -0.24
N SER A 2 -10.33 -24.58 0.79
CA SER A 2 -9.70 -23.27 0.82
C SER A 2 -8.81 -23.07 -0.41
N ALA A 3 -8.79 -21.85 -0.93
CA ALA A 3 -7.95 -21.42 -2.04
C ALA A 3 -7.39 -20.03 -1.76
N VAL A 4 -6.36 -19.65 -2.49
CA VAL A 4 -5.76 -18.32 -2.43
C VAL A 4 -5.78 -17.70 -3.82
N ARG A 5 -6.09 -16.41 -3.88
CA ARG A 5 -5.93 -15.58 -5.07
C ARG A 5 -5.01 -14.41 -4.76
N VAL A 6 -3.96 -14.26 -5.55
CA VAL A 6 -3.03 -13.13 -5.53
C VAL A 6 -3.33 -12.22 -6.73
N LEU A 7 -3.58 -10.95 -6.46
CA LEU A 7 -3.84 -9.91 -7.44
C LEU A 7 -2.55 -9.10 -7.62
N VAL A 8 -2.05 -9.01 -8.85
CA VAL A 8 -0.75 -8.38 -9.13
C VAL A 8 -0.94 -7.26 -10.14
N GLY A 9 -0.71 -6.02 -9.71
CA GLY A 9 -0.59 -4.85 -10.59
C GLY A 9 0.84 -4.68 -11.08
N THR A 10 1.03 -4.40 -12.37
CA THR A 10 2.37 -4.24 -12.97
C THR A 10 2.42 -3.05 -13.92
N ARG A 11 3.64 -2.68 -14.33
CA ARG A 11 3.88 -1.68 -15.39
C ARG A 11 3.24 -2.04 -16.75
N LYS A 12 2.82 -3.28 -17.00
CA LYS A 12 2.25 -3.71 -18.31
C LYS A 12 1.06 -4.67 -18.19
N GLY A 13 0.26 -4.52 -17.15
CA GLY A 13 -1.04 -5.19 -17.00
C GLY A 13 -1.27 -5.68 -15.58
N ALA A 14 -2.43 -6.29 -15.38
CA ALA A 14 -2.78 -7.00 -14.15
C ALA A 14 -2.74 -8.52 -14.36
N PHE A 15 -2.43 -9.25 -13.30
CA PHE A 15 -2.44 -10.70 -13.28
C PHE A 15 -3.22 -11.22 -12.06
N VAL A 16 -3.93 -12.31 -12.26
CA VAL A 16 -4.64 -13.04 -11.19
C VAL A 16 -3.99 -14.40 -11.05
N LEU A 17 -3.31 -14.63 -9.93
CA LEU A 17 -2.62 -15.89 -9.63
C LEU A 17 -3.47 -16.66 -8.63
N THR A 18 -3.76 -17.93 -8.88
CA THR A 18 -4.61 -18.73 -7.99
C THR A 18 -3.95 -20.05 -7.63
N SER A 19 -4.15 -20.49 -6.39
CA SER A 19 -3.73 -21.79 -5.89
C SER A 19 -4.78 -22.35 -4.95
N ASP A 20 -4.77 -23.66 -4.72
CA ASP A 20 -5.49 -24.23 -3.60
C ASP A 20 -4.83 -23.85 -2.26
N GLY A 21 -5.42 -24.27 -1.14
CA GLY A 21 -4.89 -23.98 0.19
C GLY A 21 -3.50 -24.54 0.47
N THR A 22 -2.97 -25.42 -0.39
CA THR A 22 -1.58 -25.90 -0.27
C THR A 22 -0.57 -24.86 -0.74
N ARG A 23 -0.99 -23.90 -1.60
CA ARG A 23 -0.15 -22.81 -2.15
C ARG A 23 1.06 -23.28 -2.96
N LYS A 24 1.01 -24.50 -3.52
CA LYS A 24 2.13 -25.12 -4.25
C LYS A 24 2.05 -25.00 -5.77
N ILE A 25 0.84 -25.18 -6.32
CA ILE A 25 0.62 -25.15 -7.77
C ILE A 25 -0.21 -23.92 -8.09
N TRP A 26 0.32 -23.06 -8.95
CA TRP A 26 -0.28 -21.77 -9.26
C TRP A 26 -0.75 -21.72 -10.71
N GLN A 27 -1.98 -21.26 -10.91
CA GLN A 27 -2.49 -20.87 -12.22
C GLN A 27 -2.36 -19.36 -12.37
N VAL A 28 -1.78 -18.92 -13.48
CA VAL A 28 -1.61 -17.50 -13.83
C VAL A 28 -2.63 -17.13 -14.90
N ALA A 29 -3.49 -16.16 -14.60
CA ALA A 29 -4.41 -15.55 -15.55
C ALA A 29 -3.99 -14.11 -15.87
N GLY A 30 -4.02 -13.75 -17.16
CA GLY A 30 -3.58 -12.46 -17.67
C GLY A 30 -2.62 -12.59 -18.87
N PRO A 31 -1.99 -11.48 -19.31
CA PRO A 31 -2.18 -10.13 -18.77
C PRO A 31 -3.58 -9.59 -19.06
N HIS A 32 -4.27 -9.12 -18.01
CA HIS A 32 -5.41 -8.23 -18.15
C HIS A 32 -4.89 -6.82 -18.43
N PHE A 33 -5.59 -6.06 -19.27
CA PHE A 33 -5.15 -4.71 -19.68
C PHE A 33 -3.73 -4.70 -20.28
N ALA A 34 -3.43 -5.69 -21.13
CA ALA A 34 -2.08 -5.94 -21.65
C ALA A 34 -1.41 -4.67 -22.22
N GLY A 35 -0.22 -4.37 -21.71
CA GLY A 35 0.57 -3.21 -22.13
C GLY A 35 0.24 -1.90 -21.40
N TRP A 36 -0.80 -1.87 -20.58
CA TRP A 36 -1.17 -0.71 -19.76
C TRP A 36 -0.68 -0.87 -18.32
N GLU A 37 -0.33 0.25 -17.70
CA GLU A 37 0.12 0.27 -16.32
C GLU A 37 -1.08 0.07 -15.39
N VAL A 38 -0.90 -0.79 -14.38
CA VAL A 38 -1.91 -1.03 -13.34
C VAL A 38 -1.26 -0.80 -11.98
N PHE A 39 -1.58 0.33 -11.34
CA PHE A 39 -0.98 0.73 -10.07
C PHE A 39 -1.40 -0.18 -8.93
N HIS A 40 -2.71 -0.42 -8.82
CA HIS A 40 -3.30 -1.23 -7.75
C HIS A 40 -4.39 -2.13 -8.28
N VAL A 41 -4.46 -3.37 -7.77
CA VAL A 41 -5.58 -4.28 -7.98
C VAL A 41 -6.03 -4.77 -6.61
N ALA A 42 -7.26 -4.45 -6.22
CA ALA A 42 -7.80 -4.77 -4.91
C ALA A 42 -9.05 -5.64 -5.03
N GLY A 43 -9.25 -6.55 -4.07
CA GLY A 43 -10.45 -7.37 -3.98
C GLY A 43 -11.27 -7.01 -2.75
N SER A 44 -12.59 -6.97 -2.88
CA SER A 44 -13.46 -6.76 -1.73
C SER A 44 -13.33 -7.94 -0.76
N PRO A 45 -13.17 -7.68 0.55
CA PRO A 45 -13.25 -8.72 1.58
C PRO A 45 -14.70 -9.16 1.85
N VAL A 46 -15.71 -8.40 1.39
CA VAL A 46 -17.14 -8.71 1.59
C VAL A 46 -17.65 -9.67 0.51
N ASP A 47 -17.31 -9.41 -0.75
CA ASP A 47 -17.54 -10.35 -1.86
C ASP A 47 -16.23 -10.55 -2.63
N PRO A 48 -15.59 -11.73 -2.53
CA PRO A 48 -14.34 -11.95 -3.23
C PRO A 48 -14.46 -11.85 -4.76
N ASN A 49 -15.66 -11.92 -5.36
CA ASN A 49 -15.78 -11.73 -6.80
C ASN A 49 -15.68 -10.27 -7.23
N ARG A 50 -15.90 -9.31 -6.31
CA ARG A 50 -15.77 -7.88 -6.56
C ARG A 50 -14.31 -7.47 -6.51
N LEU A 51 -13.73 -7.16 -7.67
CA LEU A 51 -12.37 -6.65 -7.79
C LEU A 51 -12.36 -5.27 -8.44
N TYR A 52 -11.38 -4.45 -8.09
CA TYR A 52 -11.11 -3.15 -8.72
C TYR A 52 -9.67 -3.10 -9.20
N ALA A 53 -9.41 -2.42 -10.32
CA ALA A 53 -8.07 -2.16 -10.81
C ALA A 53 -7.91 -0.69 -11.23
N SER A 54 -6.84 -0.07 -10.75
CA SER A 54 -6.41 1.27 -11.16
C SER A 54 -5.52 1.17 -12.40
N GLN A 55 -6.10 1.36 -13.58
CA GLN A 55 -5.39 1.37 -14.84
C GLN A 55 -4.98 2.80 -15.18
N SER A 56 -3.74 3.01 -15.63
CA SER A 56 -3.26 4.31 -16.09
C SER A 56 -2.49 4.18 -17.41
N SER A 57 -2.62 5.20 -18.26
CA SER A 57 -1.88 5.27 -19.51
C SER A 57 -1.63 6.70 -19.96
N GLY A 58 -0.54 6.92 -20.70
CA GLY A 58 -0.27 8.24 -21.30
C GLY A 58 -1.26 8.67 -22.38
N TRP A 59 -2.10 7.76 -22.90
CA TRP A 59 -3.07 8.05 -23.97
C TRP A 59 -4.48 8.32 -23.44
N PHE A 60 -4.93 7.54 -22.46
CA PHE A 60 -6.29 7.60 -21.92
C PHE A 60 -6.36 8.17 -20.50
N GLY A 61 -5.20 8.46 -19.88
CA GLY A 61 -5.12 8.85 -18.48
C GLY A 61 -5.52 7.70 -17.55
N GLN A 62 -6.12 8.05 -16.41
CA GLN A 62 -6.69 7.11 -15.46
C GLN A 62 -7.93 6.41 -16.04
N LEU A 63 -8.10 5.13 -15.72
CA LEU A 63 -9.34 4.37 -15.80
C LEU A 63 -9.50 3.51 -14.54
N VAL A 64 -10.71 3.46 -13.96
CA VAL A 64 -11.06 2.45 -12.96
C VAL A 64 -11.77 1.30 -13.64
N GLN A 65 -11.27 0.08 -13.42
CA GLN A 65 -11.84 -1.16 -13.93
C GLN A 65 -12.45 -1.93 -12.77
N ARG A 66 -13.58 -2.59 -13.01
CA ARG A 66 -14.25 -3.46 -12.04
C ARG A 66 -14.48 -4.85 -12.62
N SER A 67 -14.31 -5.87 -11.79
CA SER A 67 -14.76 -7.23 -12.05
C SER A 67 -15.79 -7.63 -11.00
N ASP A 68 -16.81 -8.36 -11.44
CA ASP A 68 -17.87 -8.94 -10.61
C ASP A 68 -17.84 -10.48 -10.62
N ASP A 69 -16.80 -11.08 -11.21
CA ASP A 69 -16.66 -12.52 -11.41
C ASP A 69 -15.26 -13.05 -11.03
N GLY A 70 -14.59 -12.30 -10.15
CA GLY A 70 -13.31 -12.68 -9.58
C GLY A 70 -12.13 -12.51 -10.54
N GLY A 71 -12.24 -11.61 -11.51
CA GLY A 71 -11.20 -11.23 -12.45
C GLY A 71 -11.27 -11.91 -13.81
N LYS A 72 -12.34 -12.68 -14.10
CA LYS A 72 -12.50 -13.36 -15.39
C LYS A 72 -12.91 -12.38 -16.48
N SER A 73 -13.76 -11.41 -16.15
CA SER A 73 -14.14 -10.29 -17.00
C SER A 73 -14.05 -8.96 -16.24
N TRP A 74 -13.83 -7.88 -16.99
CA TRP A 74 -13.63 -6.54 -16.47
C TRP A 74 -14.42 -5.54 -17.31
N GLN A 75 -14.93 -4.50 -16.65
CA GLN A 75 -15.60 -3.38 -17.29
C GLN A 75 -15.14 -2.05 -16.67
N PRO A 76 -15.03 -0.97 -17.46
CA PRO A 76 -14.75 0.35 -16.93
C PRO A 76 -15.94 0.82 -16.09
N VAL A 77 -15.66 1.50 -14.99
CA VAL A 77 -16.66 2.16 -14.12
C VAL A 77 -16.40 3.66 -14.03
N GLY A 78 -17.04 4.35 -13.09
CA GLY A 78 -16.90 5.78 -12.89
C GLY A 78 -15.45 6.21 -12.76
N ASN A 79 -15.11 7.30 -13.45
CA ASN A 79 -13.73 7.78 -13.56
C ASN A 79 -13.64 9.31 -13.44
N GLU A 80 -14.69 9.94 -12.89
CA GLU A 80 -14.72 11.37 -12.63
C GLU A 80 -14.29 11.66 -11.19
N PHE A 81 -13.01 12.00 -11.00
CA PHE A 81 -12.43 12.40 -9.71
C PHE A 81 -12.39 13.93 -9.61
N LYS A 82 -13.55 14.53 -9.35
CA LYS A 82 -13.69 16.00 -9.25
C LYS A 82 -13.44 16.47 -7.83
N TYR A 83 -12.49 17.38 -7.65
CA TYR A 83 -12.31 18.07 -6.38
C TYR A 83 -13.53 18.94 -6.06
N GLU A 84 -13.99 18.86 -4.82
CA GLU A 84 -15.07 19.66 -4.28
C GLU A 84 -14.61 21.10 -4.07
N GLY A 85 -15.45 22.05 -4.51
CA GLY A 85 -15.17 23.47 -4.43
C GLY A 85 -14.07 23.93 -5.39
N THR A 86 -13.41 25.03 -5.06
CA THR A 86 -12.21 25.46 -5.79
C THR A 86 -11.00 24.68 -5.26
N PRO A 87 -10.25 23.95 -6.10
CA PRO A 87 -9.18 23.07 -5.63
C PRO A 87 -8.12 23.75 -4.76
N GLY A 88 -7.78 25.01 -5.07
CA GLY A 88 -6.72 25.75 -4.40
C GLY A 88 -5.34 25.36 -4.94
N THR A 89 -4.31 25.48 -4.09
CA THR A 89 -2.92 25.16 -4.44
C THR A 89 -2.20 24.40 -3.32
N HIS A 90 -1.10 23.73 -3.66
CA HIS A 90 -0.09 23.20 -2.73
C HIS A 90 1.31 23.66 -3.17
N GLN A 91 2.34 23.36 -2.40
CA GLN A 91 3.71 23.72 -2.75
C GLN A 91 4.37 22.69 -3.67
N TRP A 92 5.31 23.16 -4.48
CA TRP A 92 6.27 22.34 -5.18
C TRP A 92 7.61 22.30 -4.44
N TYR A 93 8.58 21.50 -4.91
CA TYR A 93 9.89 21.33 -4.24
C TYR A 93 10.71 22.63 -4.14
N ASP A 94 10.38 23.65 -4.95
CA ASP A 94 11.01 24.97 -4.94
C ASP A 94 10.23 25.99 -4.08
N GLY A 95 9.17 25.56 -3.40
CA GLY A 95 8.29 26.37 -2.56
C GLY A 95 7.25 27.20 -3.32
N THR A 96 7.20 27.11 -4.66
CA THR A 96 6.17 27.79 -5.46
C THR A 96 4.82 27.09 -5.33
N GLN A 97 3.73 27.85 -5.51
CA GLN A 97 2.36 27.32 -5.41
C GLN A 97 1.91 26.77 -6.76
N HIS A 98 1.42 25.54 -6.75
CA HIS A 98 0.87 24.82 -7.90
C HIS A 98 -0.58 24.42 -7.63
N PRO A 99 -1.46 24.45 -8.65
CA PRO A 99 -2.84 24.00 -8.48
C PRO A 99 -2.88 22.52 -8.09
N TRP A 100 -3.84 22.15 -7.26
CA TRP A 100 -4.16 20.73 -7.09
C TRP A 100 -4.69 20.16 -8.40
N GLU A 101 -4.04 19.10 -8.89
CA GLU A 101 -4.44 18.45 -10.13
C GLU A 101 -4.65 16.96 -9.90
N PHE A 102 -5.70 16.41 -10.49
CA PHE A 102 -5.88 14.96 -10.50
C PHE A 102 -5.04 14.36 -11.63
N ALA A 103 -4.14 13.44 -11.28
CA ALA A 103 -3.27 12.73 -12.21
C ALA A 103 -3.67 11.26 -12.34
N ARG A 104 -3.79 10.54 -11.21
CA ARG A 104 -4.08 9.09 -11.20
C ARG A 104 -4.57 8.60 -9.84
N VAL A 105 -5.20 7.43 -9.84
CA VAL A 105 -5.52 6.66 -8.63
C VAL A 105 -4.33 5.77 -8.30
N TRP A 106 -3.72 5.99 -7.14
CA TRP A 106 -2.57 5.22 -6.67
C TRP A 106 -2.99 3.97 -5.90
N HIS A 107 -4.00 4.10 -5.05
CA HIS A 107 -4.47 3.02 -4.17
C HIS A 107 -5.98 2.90 -4.22
N LEU A 108 -6.47 1.67 -4.11
CA LEU A 108 -7.90 1.34 -4.02
C LEU A 108 -8.11 0.48 -2.79
N GLU A 109 -9.01 0.89 -1.90
CA GLU A 109 -9.29 0.24 -0.63
C GLU A 109 -10.78 -0.10 -0.54
N PRO A 110 -11.20 -1.32 -0.92
CA PRO A 110 -12.57 -1.79 -0.72
C PRO A 110 -12.93 -1.85 0.78
N SER A 111 -14.15 -1.46 1.11
CA SER A 111 -14.62 -1.49 2.50
C SER A 111 -14.71 -2.91 3.04
N PRO A 112 -14.34 -3.15 4.32
CA PRO A 112 -14.59 -4.43 4.98
C PRO A 112 -16.06 -4.67 5.36
N ARG A 113 -16.95 -3.71 5.07
CA ARG A 113 -18.34 -3.70 5.58
C ARG A 113 -19.39 -3.70 4.49
N ASP A 114 -19.08 -3.13 3.33
CA ASP A 114 -19.99 -3.01 2.21
C ASP A 114 -19.25 -3.31 0.90
N VAL A 115 -19.84 -4.16 0.06
CA VAL A 115 -19.26 -4.58 -1.24
C VAL A 115 -19.21 -3.44 -2.25
N ASP A 116 -20.13 -2.48 -2.15
CA ASP A 116 -20.23 -1.34 -3.08
C ASP A 116 -19.49 -0.11 -2.55
N GLU A 117 -18.94 -0.17 -1.34
CA GLU A 117 -18.10 0.89 -0.79
C GLU A 117 -16.62 0.65 -1.08
N VAL A 118 -15.96 1.64 -1.66
CA VAL A 118 -14.53 1.61 -1.97
C VAL A 118 -13.94 3.01 -1.90
N TYR A 119 -12.72 3.12 -1.39
CA TYR A 119 -11.98 4.36 -1.31
C TYR A 119 -10.87 4.39 -2.35
N ALA A 120 -10.54 5.56 -2.86
CA ALA A 120 -9.46 5.78 -3.81
C ALA A 120 -8.52 6.87 -3.31
N GLY A 121 -7.25 6.50 -3.16
CA GLY A 121 -6.16 7.43 -2.90
C GLY A 121 -5.58 7.91 -4.22
N VAL A 122 -5.48 9.23 -4.40
CA VAL A 122 -5.06 9.81 -5.69
C VAL A 122 -3.81 10.67 -5.56
N GLU A 123 -3.24 10.98 -6.71
CA GLU A 123 -2.29 12.09 -6.91
C GLU A 123 -3.06 13.22 -7.60
N ASP A 124 -3.09 14.45 -7.09
CA ASP A 124 -2.40 14.97 -5.91
C ASP A 124 -3.17 14.78 -4.58
N ALA A 125 -2.63 13.95 -3.69
CA ALA A 125 -2.97 13.70 -2.28
C ALA A 125 -4.42 13.95 -1.81
N ALA A 126 -5.40 13.48 -2.58
CA ALA A 126 -6.81 13.51 -2.19
C ALA A 126 -7.38 12.10 -1.97
N LEU A 127 -8.45 12.04 -1.19
CA LEU A 127 -9.18 10.82 -0.88
C LEU A 127 -10.59 10.91 -1.49
N PHE A 128 -10.97 9.89 -2.24
CA PHE A 128 -12.32 9.74 -2.78
C PHE A 128 -12.98 8.50 -2.20
N ARG A 129 -14.31 8.53 -2.14
CA ARG A 129 -15.17 7.43 -1.72
C ARG A 129 -16.23 7.19 -2.78
N SER A 130 -16.49 5.93 -3.07
CA SER A 130 -17.65 5.47 -3.80
C SER A 130 -18.51 4.61 -2.88
N THR A 131 -19.83 4.66 -3.07
CA THR A 131 -20.83 3.83 -2.37
C THR A 131 -21.74 3.07 -3.35
N ASP A 132 -21.35 3.04 -4.62
CA ASP A 132 -22.11 2.46 -5.74
C ASP A 132 -21.23 1.54 -6.60
N GLY A 133 -20.22 0.93 -5.96
CA GLY A 133 -19.32 -0.03 -6.59
C GLY A 133 -18.42 0.61 -7.63
N GLY A 134 -17.94 1.84 -7.37
CA GLY A 134 -17.06 2.62 -8.23
C GLY A 134 -17.76 3.32 -9.40
N ALA A 135 -19.09 3.37 -9.45
CA ALA A 135 -19.83 4.02 -10.54
C ALA A 135 -19.77 5.56 -10.46
N SER A 136 -19.68 6.11 -9.25
CA SER A 136 -19.40 7.52 -8.99
C SER A 136 -18.46 7.69 -7.80
N TRP A 137 -17.74 8.81 -7.77
CA TRP A 137 -16.74 9.14 -6.75
C TRP A 137 -17.03 10.50 -6.13
N GLN A 138 -17.06 10.55 -4.80
CA GLN A 138 -17.17 11.77 -4.02
C GLN A 138 -15.85 12.01 -3.28
N GLU A 139 -15.33 13.23 -3.35
CA GLU A 139 -14.15 13.60 -2.56
C GLU A 139 -14.50 13.68 -1.07
N LEU A 140 -13.61 13.17 -0.21
CA LEU A 140 -13.57 13.50 1.21
C LEU A 140 -12.68 14.73 1.41
N ALA A 141 -13.24 15.88 1.05
CA ALA A 141 -12.48 17.12 0.83
C ALA A 141 -11.82 17.68 2.09
N GLY A 142 -12.25 17.28 3.29
CA GLY A 142 -11.66 17.71 4.56
C GLY A 142 -10.16 17.45 4.66
N LEU A 143 -9.64 16.42 3.97
CA LEU A 143 -8.21 16.11 3.94
C LEU A 143 -7.44 17.17 3.14
N ARG A 144 -7.82 17.40 1.87
CA ARG A 144 -7.15 18.38 1.00
C ARG A 144 -7.32 19.81 1.53
N GLN A 145 -8.48 20.11 2.10
CA GLN A 145 -8.80 21.43 2.68
C GLN A 145 -8.22 21.65 4.08
N HIS A 146 -7.51 20.66 4.65
CA HIS A 146 -6.81 20.83 5.91
C HIS A 146 -5.87 22.05 5.87
N GLU A 147 -5.72 22.77 6.98
CA GLU A 147 -4.97 24.03 7.02
C GLU A 147 -3.50 23.89 6.57
N SER A 148 -2.93 22.69 6.71
CA SER A 148 -1.58 22.38 6.25
C SER A 148 -1.47 22.10 4.75
N GLY A 149 -2.58 21.81 4.06
CA GLY A 149 -2.62 21.39 2.66
C GLY A 149 -1.81 22.28 1.70
N PRO A 150 -1.96 23.63 1.78
CA PRO A 150 -1.18 24.56 0.97
C PRO A 150 0.34 24.53 1.16
N PHE A 151 0.84 23.81 2.17
CA PHE A 151 2.27 23.65 2.49
C PHE A 151 2.81 22.26 2.18
N TRP A 152 1.96 21.33 1.69
CA TRP A 152 2.43 20.01 1.29
C TRP A 152 3.26 20.10 0.01
N GLN A 153 4.29 19.27 -0.06
CA GLN A 153 5.24 19.22 -1.16
C GLN A 153 5.39 17.78 -1.65
N PRO A 154 5.42 17.53 -2.98
CA PRO A 154 5.64 16.19 -3.52
C PRO A 154 7.03 15.67 -3.14
N GLY A 155 7.13 14.35 -2.95
CA GLY A 155 8.41 13.67 -2.98
C GLY A 155 8.85 13.38 -4.42
N ALA A 156 10.01 12.71 -4.59
CA ALA A 156 10.50 12.31 -5.92
C ALA A 156 9.54 11.38 -6.69
N GLY A 157 8.62 10.70 -5.98
CA GLY A 157 7.58 9.84 -6.56
C GLY A 157 6.27 10.54 -6.92
N GLY A 158 6.15 11.86 -6.74
CA GLY A 158 4.89 12.61 -6.78
C GLY A 158 4.30 12.83 -5.39
N MET A 159 3.14 13.50 -5.31
CA MET A 159 2.38 13.69 -4.06
C MET A 159 1.20 12.72 -4.02
N CYS A 160 1.46 11.46 -3.66
CA CYS A 160 0.46 10.40 -3.77
C CYS A 160 -0.12 9.98 -2.41
N LEU A 161 -1.45 9.90 -2.31
CA LEU A 161 -2.13 9.16 -1.24
C LEU A 161 -2.11 7.68 -1.60
N HIS A 162 -1.27 6.92 -0.91
CA HIS A 162 -0.99 5.52 -1.24
C HIS A 162 -1.45 4.53 -0.18
N THR A 163 -1.64 4.97 1.07
CA THR A 163 -2.15 4.09 2.13
C THR A 163 -3.50 4.60 2.59
N ILE A 164 -4.48 3.70 2.66
CA ILE A 164 -5.77 3.91 3.30
C ILE A 164 -5.97 2.70 4.22
N VAL A 165 -6.14 2.94 5.52
CA VAL A 165 -6.44 1.90 6.50
C VAL A 165 -7.78 2.22 7.14
N LEU A 166 -8.75 1.32 6.96
CA LEU A 166 -10.08 1.42 7.54
C LEU A 166 -10.09 0.70 8.89
N ASP A 167 -10.36 1.42 9.99
CA ASP A 167 -10.43 0.80 11.31
C ASP A 167 -11.62 -0.19 11.35
N PRO A 168 -11.43 -1.49 11.65
CA PRO A 168 -12.51 -2.48 11.72
C PRO A 168 -13.40 -2.32 12.97
N ALA A 169 -12.89 -1.69 14.05
CA ALA A 169 -13.65 -1.44 15.27
C ALA A 169 -14.44 -0.13 15.22
N ASP A 170 -14.00 0.86 14.43
CA ASP A 170 -14.67 2.15 14.28
C ASP A 170 -14.83 2.54 12.79
N PRO A 171 -16.04 2.44 12.21
CA PRO A 171 -16.27 2.81 10.81
C PRO A 171 -16.00 4.29 10.47
N GLN A 172 -15.98 5.18 11.47
CA GLN A 172 -15.69 6.60 11.26
C GLN A 172 -14.20 6.91 11.29
N ARG A 173 -13.36 5.95 11.72
CA ARG A 173 -11.92 6.12 11.76
C ARG A 173 -11.24 5.59 10.50
N ILE A 174 -10.51 6.48 9.84
CA ILE A 174 -9.70 6.18 8.66
C ILE A 174 -8.32 6.79 8.88
N TYR A 175 -7.28 5.99 8.61
CA TYR A 175 -5.90 6.47 8.53
C TYR A 175 -5.48 6.56 7.08
N VAL A 176 -4.75 7.61 6.73
CA VAL A 176 -4.15 7.76 5.40
C VAL A 176 -2.68 8.13 5.50
N ALA A 177 -1.90 7.73 4.50
CA ALA A 177 -0.52 8.19 4.36
C ALA A 177 -0.25 8.75 2.97
N ILE A 178 0.49 9.84 2.94
CA ILE A 178 0.84 10.61 1.74
C ILE A 178 2.36 10.74 1.65
N SER A 179 2.93 10.36 0.50
CA SER A 179 4.32 10.63 0.15
C SER A 179 4.35 11.87 -0.75
N ALA A 180 4.79 13.07 -0.34
CA ALA A 180 5.12 13.48 1.02
C ALA A 180 4.08 14.47 1.56
N ALA A 181 3.73 14.31 2.83
CA ALA A 181 2.92 15.21 3.66
C ALA A 181 2.83 14.62 5.08
N GLY A 182 2.87 13.28 5.18
CA GLY A 182 2.83 12.54 6.43
C GLY A 182 1.64 11.60 6.47
N ALA A 183 1.30 11.16 7.68
CA ALA A 183 0.09 10.42 7.98
C ALA A 183 -0.99 11.33 8.58
N PHE A 184 -2.25 11.05 8.25
CA PHE A 184 -3.43 11.75 8.78
C PHE A 184 -4.47 10.74 9.25
N ARG A 185 -5.29 11.16 10.21
CA ARG A 185 -6.41 10.38 10.72
C ARG A 185 -7.67 11.23 10.77
N THR A 186 -8.79 10.64 10.41
CA THR A 186 -10.14 11.14 10.73
C THR A 186 -10.77 10.22 11.75
N ASP A 187 -11.66 10.75 12.59
CA ASP A 187 -12.52 9.99 13.51
C ASP A 187 -14.01 10.33 13.30
N ASP A 188 -14.33 11.03 12.20
CA ASP A 188 -15.68 11.49 11.86
C ASP A 188 -16.09 11.14 10.41
N GLY A 189 -15.45 10.12 9.82
CA GLY A 189 -15.79 9.63 8.48
C GLY A 189 -15.23 10.49 7.35
N GLY A 190 -14.24 11.34 7.62
CA GLY A 190 -13.53 12.16 6.64
C GLY A 190 -13.98 13.61 6.58
N GLU A 191 -14.84 14.06 7.50
CA GLU A 191 -15.26 15.47 7.61
C GLU A 191 -14.08 16.34 8.08
N THR A 192 -13.35 15.88 9.11
CA THR A 192 -12.14 16.53 9.59
C THR A 192 -10.98 15.54 9.71
N TRP A 193 -9.76 16.07 9.59
CA TRP A 193 -8.52 15.31 9.62
C TRP A 193 -7.53 15.97 10.56
N ARG A 194 -6.71 15.14 11.20
CA ARG A 194 -5.57 15.58 12.01
C ARG A 194 -4.28 14.92 11.54
N PRO A 195 -3.15 15.64 11.54
CA PRO A 195 -1.86 15.01 11.34
C PRO A 195 -1.55 14.07 12.52
N ILE A 196 -1.01 12.90 12.22
CA ILE A 196 -0.62 11.87 13.20
C ILE A 196 0.86 11.54 13.04
N ASN A 197 1.72 12.57 13.15
CA ASN A 197 3.16 12.49 12.85
C ASN A 197 4.06 12.82 14.05
N ARG A 198 3.50 12.93 15.26
CA ARG A 198 4.28 13.24 16.46
C ARG A 198 5.27 12.11 16.74
N GLY A 199 6.54 12.47 16.96
CA GLY A 199 7.62 11.51 17.19
C GLY A 199 8.35 11.08 15.92
N LEU A 200 7.88 11.49 14.73
CA LEU A 200 8.66 11.36 13.49
C LEU A 200 9.72 12.47 13.42
N HIS A 201 10.88 12.12 12.86
CA HIS A 201 12.01 13.02 12.66
C HIS A 201 12.58 12.87 11.24
N SER A 202 12.93 13.98 10.58
CA SER A 202 13.53 13.95 9.25
C SER A 202 14.42 15.17 8.98
N GLU A 203 15.71 14.95 8.80
CA GLU A 203 16.68 16.01 8.46
C GLU A 203 16.50 16.56 7.02
N GLN A 204 15.65 15.93 6.21
CA GLN A 204 15.37 16.34 4.82
C GLN A 204 14.19 17.32 4.67
N ILE A 205 13.57 17.76 5.76
CA ILE A 205 12.52 18.80 5.74
C ILE A 205 12.96 20.04 6.52
N PRO A 206 12.40 21.24 6.21
CA PRO A 206 12.88 22.50 6.82
C PRO A 206 12.83 22.55 8.34
N VAL A 207 11.86 21.85 8.95
CA VAL A 207 11.72 21.69 10.39
C VAL A 207 11.64 20.19 10.66
N PRO A 208 12.70 19.55 11.20
CA PRO A 208 12.80 18.09 11.26
C PRO A 208 11.67 17.37 11.99
N ASP A 209 11.10 18.02 13.01
CA ASP A 209 9.99 17.49 13.83
C ASP A 209 8.64 18.13 13.48
N ALA A 210 8.49 18.65 12.25
CA ALA A 210 7.23 19.27 11.81
C ALA A 210 6.06 18.28 11.87
N GLU A 211 4.85 18.81 12.05
CA GLU A 211 3.63 17.98 12.05
C GLU A 211 3.27 17.44 10.66
N VAL A 212 3.86 17.98 9.59
CA VAL A 212 3.66 17.58 8.19
C VAL A 212 4.96 17.68 7.39
N GLY A 213 4.97 17.10 6.19
CA GLY A 213 6.11 17.08 5.27
C GLY A 213 6.91 15.77 5.30
N HIS A 214 6.63 14.89 6.26
CA HIS A 214 7.26 13.56 6.34
C HIS A 214 6.89 12.71 5.13
N CYS A 215 7.88 11.95 4.62
CA CYS A 215 7.65 10.98 3.57
C CYS A 215 7.36 9.61 4.21
N VAL A 216 6.09 9.25 4.29
CA VAL A 216 5.65 7.93 4.79
C VAL A 216 5.53 6.99 3.61
N HIS A 217 6.08 5.78 3.67
CA HIS A 217 6.02 4.82 2.57
C HIS A 217 4.84 3.86 2.63
N ARG A 218 4.48 3.37 3.83
CA ARG A 218 3.29 2.51 4.05
C ARG A 218 2.93 2.48 5.54
N LEU A 219 1.64 2.41 5.84
CA LEU A 219 1.11 2.05 7.17
C LEU A 219 0.55 0.63 7.14
N ALA A 220 0.66 -0.08 8.26
CA ALA A 220 0.02 -1.37 8.47
C ALA A 220 -0.61 -1.45 9.85
N MET A 221 -1.73 -2.17 9.95
CA MET A 221 -2.54 -2.31 11.16
C MET A 221 -3.05 -3.74 11.25
N HIS A 222 -3.02 -4.32 12.45
CA HIS A 222 -3.69 -5.59 12.68
C HIS A 222 -5.17 -5.39 13.05
N PRO A 223 -6.12 -6.10 12.42
CA PRO A 223 -7.55 -5.86 12.68
C PRO A 223 -7.98 -6.20 14.12
N ALA A 224 -7.29 -7.12 14.79
CA ALA A 224 -7.55 -7.43 16.21
C ALA A 224 -6.98 -6.40 17.20
N GLN A 225 -6.12 -5.47 16.76
CA GLN A 225 -5.54 -4.41 17.60
C GLN A 225 -5.47 -3.07 16.82
N PRO A 226 -6.62 -2.47 16.47
CA PRO A 226 -6.66 -1.31 15.57
C PRO A 226 -6.09 -0.01 16.14
N GLY A 227 -5.74 0.01 17.44
CA GLY A 227 -4.98 1.10 18.06
C GLY A 227 -3.47 0.99 17.89
N VAL A 228 -2.96 -0.13 17.38
CA VAL A 228 -1.53 -0.36 17.13
C VAL A 228 -1.26 -0.26 15.62
N LEU A 229 -0.34 0.62 15.25
CA LEU A 229 0.05 0.87 13.87
C LEU A 229 1.56 0.70 13.70
N PHE A 230 1.94 0.18 12.55
CA PHE A 230 3.32 0.14 12.09
C PHE A 230 3.49 0.98 10.85
N MET A 231 4.65 1.60 10.71
CA MET A 231 4.96 2.49 9.60
C MET A 231 6.34 2.15 9.05
N GLN A 232 6.42 1.91 7.75
CA GLN A 232 7.67 2.13 7.03
C GLN A 232 7.68 3.61 6.62
N LYS A 233 8.53 4.40 7.28
CA LYS A 233 8.81 5.78 6.87
C LYS A 233 9.93 5.75 5.83
N HIS A 234 10.22 6.88 5.17
CA HIS A 234 11.30 6.98 4.20
C HIS A 234 12.62 6.43 4.73
N TRP A 235 13.01 6.88 5.92
CA TRP A 235 13.91 6.16 6.83
C TRP A 235 13.12 5.77 8.06
N ASP A 236 13.52 4.66 8.67
CA ASP A 236 13.04 4.11 9.93
C ASP A 236 11.77 3.27 9.80
N VAL A 237 11.69 2.24 10.65
CA VAL A 237 10.45 1.51 10.93
C VAL A 237 9.91 2.04 12.26
N MET A 238 8.68 2.53 12.26
CA MET A 238 8.05 3.17 13.42
C MET A 238 6.85 2.35 13.91
N ARG A 239 6.58 2.47 15.21
CA ARG A 239 5.39 1.90 15.88
C ARG A 239 4.64 3.00 16.61
N SER A 240 3.32 2.89 16.60
CA SER A 240 2.41 3.63 17.48
C SER A 240 1.50 2.64 18.19
N ASP A 241 1.27 2.86 19.49
CA ASP A 241 0.36 2.06 20.34
C ASP A 241 -0.90 2.86 20.74
N ASP A 242 -1.08 4.03 20.15
CA ASP A 242 -2.10 5.02 20.51
C ASP A 242 -2.80 5.60 19.28
N ALA A 243 -3.07 4.75 18.27
CA ALA A 243 -3.76 5.11 17.04
C ALA A 243 -3.05 6.23 16.24
N GLY A 244 -1.72 6.28 16.28
CA GLY A 244 -0.91 7.28 15.57
C GLY A 244 -0.73 8.61 16.33
N GLU A 245 -1.23 8.75 17.55
CA GLU A 245 -1.03 9.98 18.34
C GLU A 245 0.45 10.22 18.67
N SER A 246 1.24 9.16 18.82
CA SER A 246 2.69 9.22 18.94
C SER A 246 3.39 8.01 18.32
N TRP A 247 4.55 8.27 17.73
CA TRP A 247 5.41 7.26 17.10
C TRP A 247 6.74 7.13 17.82
N HIS A 248 7.27 5.92 17.87
CA HIS A 248 8.62 5.63 18.30
C HIS A 248 9.30 4.66 17.33
N GLU A 249 10.61 4.81 17.18
CA GLU A 249 11.40 3.97 16.29
C GLU A 249 11.50 2.54 16.83
N VAL A 250 11.35 1.57 15.92
CA VAL A 250 11.50 0.13 16.17
C VAL A 250 12.38 -0.57 15.12
N SER A 251 13.25 0.18 14.43
CA SER A 251 14.18 -0.33 13.42
C SER A 251 15.17 -1.35 14.01
N GLY A 252 15.71 -1.06 15.20
CA GLY A 252 16.60 -1.95 15.94
C GLY A 252 17.77 -2.51 15.12
N ASN A 253 17.81 -3.83 14.92
CA ASN A 253 18.91 -4.54 14.25
C ASN A 253 18.76 -4.69 12.73
N LEU A 254 17.86 -3.96 12.07
CA LEU A 254 17.73 -4.00 10.60
C LEU A 254 19.04 -3.57 9.90
N PRO A 255 19.37 -4.15 8.74
CA PRO A 255 20.61 -3.85 8.01
C PRO A 255 20.59 -2.49 7.28
N SER A 256 19.43 -1.86 7.20
CA SER A 256 19.16 -0.58 6.57
C SER A 256 17.91 0.03 7.22
N ASP A 257 17.86 1.34 7.29
CA ASP A 257 16.70 2.13 7.73
C ASP A 257 15.72 2.43 6.58
N PHE A 258 16.12 2.19 5.33
CA PHE A 258 15.32 2.48 4.14
C PHE A 258 14.56 1.24 3.63
N GLY A 259 13.31 1.42 3.20
CA GLY A 259 12.44 0.36 2.67
C GLY A 259 11.09 0.92 2.25
N PHE A 260 10.21 0.11 1.65
CA PHE A 260 8.87 0.58 1.25
C PHE A 260 7.73 -0.25 1.86
N ALA A 261 7.85 -1.57 1.79
CA ALA A 261 6.80 -2.50 2.20
C ALA A 261 6.85 -2.79 3.70
N ILE A 262 5.67 -2.83 4.32
CA ILE A 262 5.45 -3.34 5.67
C ILE A 262 4.10 -4.05 5.73
N ALA A 263 4.03 -5.21 6.39
CA ALA A 263 2.80 -5.97 6.58
C ALA A 263 2.77 -6.62 7.96
N VAL A 264 1.57 -6.79 8.54
CA VAL A 264 1.36 -7.47 9.81
C VAL A 264 0.75 -8.84 9.57
N HIS A 265 1.25 -9.86 10.27
CA HIS A 265 0.76 -11.24 10.19
C HIS A 265 -0.74 -11.33 10.52
N ALA A 266 -1.50 -12.13 9.77
CA ALA A 266 -2.97 -12.19 9.87
C ALA A 266 -3.53 -12.60 11.26
N HIS A 267 -2.78 -13.43 11.99
CA HIS A 267 -3.20 -13.98 13.30
C HIS A 267 -2.34 -13.52 14.49
N GLN A 268 -1.30 -12.72 14.26
CA GLN A 268 -0.27 -12.39 15.28
C GLN A 268 0.03 -10.89 15.21
N PRO A 269 -0.63 -10.04 16.02
CA PRO A 269 -0.58 -8.58 15.88
C PRO A 269 0.80 -7.95 16.08
N ASP A 270 1.69 -8.59 16.83
CA ASP A 270 3.08 -8.14 17.02
C ASP A 270 4.06 -8.80 16.02
N THR A 271 3.58 -9.64 15.09
CA THR A 271 4.42 -10.21 14.04
C THR A 271 4.35 -9.35 12.78
N VAL A 272 5.47 -8.73 12.42
CA VAL A 272 5.55 -7.74 11.34
C VAL A 272 6.65 -8.13 10.37
N TYR A 273 6.43 -7.85 9.09
CA TYR A 273 7.36 -8.11 7.98
C TYR A 273 7.77 -6.81 7.31
N VAL A 274 9.06 -6.68 6.99
CA VAL A 274 9.60 -5.57 6.18
C VAL A 274 10.60 -6.11 5.14
N VAL A 275 10.86 -5.33 4.10
CA VAL A 275 11.90 -5.61 3.10
C VAL A 275 12.88 -4.44 3.02
N PRO A 276 14.02 -4.50 3.73
CA PRO A 276 15.01 -3.45 3.72
C PRO A 276 15.64 -3.28 2.33
N ILE A 277 15.82 -2.03 1.93
CA ILE A 277 16.45 -1.56 0.70
C ILE A 277 17.65 -0.70 1.08
N LYS A 278 18.72 -0.73 0.28
CA LYS A 278 20.02 -0.19 0.68
C LYS A 278 20.00 1.31 1.01
N SER A 279 19.34 2.12 0.20
CA SER A 279 19.15 3.55 0.46
C SER A 279 18.13 4.15 -0.53
N ASP A 280 17.78 5.41 -0.32
CA ASP A 280 17.00 6.29 -1.22
C ASP A 280 17.65 6.54 -2.60
N SER A 281 18.93 6.23 -2.75
CA SER A 281 19.72 6.38 -3.98
C SER A 281 20.06 5.04 -4.63
N GLU A 282 20.06 3.96 -3.85
CA GLU A 282 20.35 2.60 -4.27
C GLU A 282 19.16 1.70 -3.95
N HIS A 283 18.14 1.76 -4.82
CA HIS A 283 16.88 1.03 -4.69
C HIS A 283 17.00 -0.49 -4.94
N PHE A 284 17.85 -1.17 -4.17
CA PHE A 284 17.99 -2.62 -4.15
C PHE A 284 18.40 -3.15 -2.76
N PRO A 285 18.17 -4.44 -2.44
CA PRO A 285 18.52 -5.02 -1.14
C PRO A 285 19.99 -4.82 -0.75
N PRO A 286 20.29 -4.60 0.55
CA PRO A 286 21.64 -4.56 1.06
C PRO A 286 22.47 -5.78 0.62
N GLU A 287 23.71 -5.53 0.20
CA GLU A 287 24.66 -6.54 -0.27
C GLU A 287 24.20 -7.35 -1.51
N GLY A 288 23.15 -6.91 -2.22
CA GLY A 288 22.59 -7.66 -3.35
C GLY A 288 21.94 -8.99 -2.94
N LYS A 289 21.47 -9.09 -1.68
CA LYS A 289 20.80 -10.29 -1.14
C LYS A 289 19.37 -9.95 -0.74
N LEU A 290 18.39 -10.57 -1.38
CA LEU A 290 16.98 -10.37 -1.07
C LEU A 290 16.61 -11.11 0.22
N ARG A 291 16.08 -10.37 1.19
CA ARG A 291 15.67 -10.90 2.51
C ARG A 291 14.40 -10.19 2.94
N VAL A 292 13.43 -10.95 3.42
CA VAL A 292 12.34 -10.40 4.22
C VAL A 292 12.79 -10.45 5.67
N TYR A 293 12.53 -9.41 6.45
CA TYR A 293 12.81 -9.43 7.89
C TYR A 293 11.50 -9.57 8.66
N ARG A 294 11.49 -10.43 9.66
CA ARG A 294 10.35 -10.64 10.56
C ARG A 294 10.74 -10.24 11.98
N THR A 295 9.85 -9.54 12.65
CA THR A 295 9.85 -9.43 14.12
C THR A 295 8.63 -10.15 14.65
N ARG A 296 8.68 -10.64 15.89
CA ARG A 296 7.54 -11.23 16.62
C ARG A 296 7.16 -10.44 17.87
N SER A 297 7.88 -9.35 18.14
CA SER A 297 7.73 -8.46 19.30
C SER A 297 7.25 -7.06 18.91
N GLY A 298 6.83 -6.88 17.66
CA GLY A 298 6.46 -5.59 17.09
C GLY A 298 7.65 -4.65 16.90
N GLY A 299 8.84 -5.22 16.64
CA GLY A 299 10.04 -4.51 16.20
C GLY A 299 11.25 -4.71 17.10
N ASN A 300 12.28 -3.89 16.87
CA ASN A 300 13.63 -3.89 17.47
C ASN A 300 14.49 -5.13 17.22
N GLU A 301 13.92 -6.32 17.37
CA GLU A 301 14.58 -7.59 17.10
C GLU A 301 13.95 -8.22 15.86
N TRP A 302 14.74 -8.26 14.78
CA TRP A 302 14.36 -8.73 13.47
C TRP A 302 15.23 -9.91 13.04
N GLU A 303 14.60 -10.96 12.52
CA GLU A 303 15.27 -12.12 11.95
C GLU A 303 15.20 -12.08 10.41
N PRO A 304 16.32 -12.36 9.70
CA PRO A 304 16.30 -12.45 8.26
C PRO A 304 15.70 -13.78 7.79
N LEU A 305 14.68 -13.70 6.96
CA LEU A 305 14.01 -14.81 6.29
C LEU A 305 14.55 -14.93 4.86
N THR A 306 15.24 -16.02 4.56
CA THR A 306 16.10 -16.11 3.36
C THR A 306 15.95 -17.39 2.55
N GLU A 307 15.40 -18.45 3.13
CA GLU A 307 15.37 -19.75 2.48
C GLU A 307 14.50 -19.71 1.22
N GLY A 308 15.09 -19.93 0.06
CA GLY A 308 14.42 -19.83 -1.24
C GLY A 308 14.54 -18.46 -1.94
N LEU A 309 15.11 -17.44 -1.29
CA LEU A 309 15.34 -16.11 -1.87
C LEU A 309 16.77 -15.95 -2.43
N PRO A 310 16.99 -15.16 -3.50
CA PRO A 310 18.32 -14.90 -4.04
C PRO A 310 19.27 -14.23 -3.03
N GLN A 311 20.40 -14.89 -2.72
CA GLN A 311 21.39 -14.42 -1.75
C GLN A 311 22.66 -13.81 -2.38
N GLN A 312 22.62 -13.51 -3.68
CA GLN A 312 23.68 -12.81 -4.42
C GLN A 312 23.10 -12.23 -5.72
N ASP A 313 23.74 -11.17 -6.23
CA ASP A 313 23.43 -10.54 -7.52
C ASP A 313 21.96 -10.14 -7.71
N CYS A 314 21.26 -9.81 -6.62
CA CYS A 314 19.85 -9.42 -6.64
C CYS A 314 19.68 -7.91 -6.48
N TYR A 315 19.42 -7.23 -7.60
CA TYR A 315 19.31 -5.76 -7.68
C TYR A 315 17.89 -5.28 -8.02
N VAL A 316 16.89 -5.93 -7.43
CA VAL A 316 15.46 -5.57 -7.58
C VAL A 316 15.02 -4.65 -6.45
N ASN A 317 13.86 -4.01 -6.56
CA ASN A 317 13.21 -3.30 -5.46
C ASN A 317 11.89 -3.99 -5.10
N VAL A 318 11.35 -3.73 -3.89
CA VAL A 318 10.00 -4.13 -3.47
C VAL A 318 9.26 -2.86 -3.09
N LEU A 319 8.18 -2.55 -3.82
CA LEU A 319 7.43 -1.30 -3.67
C LEU A 319 6.39 -1.38 -2.54
N ARG A 320 5.87 -0.21 -2.13
CA ARG A 320 5.02 -0.03 -0.95
C ARG A 320 3.80 -0.96 -0.87
N ASP A 321 3.11 -1.17 -1.99
CA ASP A 321 1.91 -2.01 -2.09
C ASP A 321 2.24 -3.42 -2.58
N ALA A 322 3.52 -3.76 -2.72
CA ALA A 322 3.96 -5.03 -3.29
C ALA A 322 4.19 -6.12 -2.22
N MET A 323 3.51 -6.05 -1.08
CA MET A 323 3.54 -7.08 -0.03
C MET A 323 2.16 -7.23 0.62
N ALA A 324 1.73 -8.47 0.82
CA ALA A 324 0.46 -8.80 1.49
C ALA A 324 0.54 -10.15 2.23
N VAL A 325 -0.45 -10.43 3.07
CA VAL A 325 -0.56 -11.69 3.82
C VAL A 325 -1.93 -12.33 3.64
N ASP A 326 -1.99 -13.66 3.56
CA ASP A 326 -3.26 -14.39 3.56
C ASP A 326 -3.71 -14.74 4.99
N THR A 327 -4.96 -15.18 5.14
CA THR A 327 -5.54 -15.56 6.44
C THR A 327 -5.59 -17.07 6.68
N LEU A 328 -4.89 -17.88 5.88
CA LEU A 328 -4.80 -19.32 6.13
C LEU A 328 -3.93 -19.62 7.36
N GLU A 329 -3.97 -20.87 7.83
CA GLU A 329 -3.09 -21.37 8.89
C GLU A 329 -2.24 -22.53 8.31
N PRO A 330 -0.90 -22.38 8.20
CA PRO A 330 -0.11 -21.19 8.53
C PRO A 330 -0.36 -19.98 7.62
N CYS A 331 -0.18 -18.77 8.16
CA CYS A 331 -0.29 -17.50 7.44
C CYS A 331 0.68 -17.45 6.25
N GLY A 332 0.18 -17.13 5.07
CA GLY A 332 1.01 -16.92 3.89
C GLY A 332 1.53 -15.49 3.82
N VAL A 333 2.76 -15.31 3.33
CA VAL A 333 3.35 -13.99 3.05
C VAL A 333 3.72 -13.91 1.58
N TYR A 334 3.34 -12.81 0.93
CA TYR A 334 3.48 -12.61 -0.51
C TYR A 334 4.20 -11.31 -0.76
N PHE A 335 5.09 -11.28 -1.75
CA PHE A 335 5.62 -10.01 -2.23
C PHE A 335 6.05 -10.06 -3.70
N GLY A 336 6.04 -8.90 -4.34
CA GLY A 336 6.42 -8.69 -5.73
C GLY A 336 7.62 -7.79 -5.87
N THR A 337 8.43 -8.01 -6.90
CA THR A 337 9.64 -7.23 -7.16
C THR A 337 9.52 -6.39 -8.43
N THR A 338 10.28 -5.29 -8.50
CA THR A 338 10.42 -4.52 -9.74
C THR A 338 11.15 -5.29 -10.84
N GLY A 339 11.78 -6.43 -10.51
CA GLY A 339 12.36 -7.38 -11.46
C GLY A 339 11.33 -8.31 -12.11
N GLY A 340 10.06 -8.29 -11.69
CA GLY A 340 9.00 -9.13 -12.26
C GLY A 340 8.76 -10.45 -11.54
N GLN A 341 9.38 -10.66 -10.38
CA GLN A 341 9.17 -11.86 -9.58
C GLN A 341 8.01 -11.65 -8.60
N VAL A 342 7.23 -12.69 -8.36
CA VAL A 342 6.24 -12.76 -7.26
C VAL A 342 6.55 -14.00 -6.44
N TYR A 343 6.74 -13.81 -5.14
CA TYR A 343 7.08 -14.87 -4.19
C TYR A 343 5.93 -15.14 -3.24
N VAL A 344 5.90 -16.38 -2.73
CA VAL A 344 5.05 -16.82 -1.61
C VAL A 344 5.91 -17.52 -0.58
N SER A 345 5.63 -17.29 0.68
CA SER A 345 5.95 -18.20 1.76
C SER A 345 4.65 -18.72 2.36
N PRO A 346 4.37 -20.04 2.31
CA PRO A 346 3.14 -20.61 2.86
C PRO A 346 3.23 -20.89 4.37
N ASP A 347 4.33 -20.53 5.03
CA ASP A 347 4.67 -20.89 6.40
C ASP A 347 5.19 -19.71 7.23
N GLY A 348 4.55 -18.54 7.07
CA GLY A 348 4.85 -17.36 7.88
C GLY A 348 6.22 -16.74 7.61
N GLY A 349 6.80 -17.01 6.43
CA GLY A 349 8.06 -16.46 5.97
C GLY A 349 9.26 -17.40 6.08
N ASP A 350 9.11 -18.60 6.64
CA ASP A 350 10.25 -19.49 6.92
C ASP A 350 10.87 -20.05 5.63
N HIS A 351 10.05 -20.43 4.64
CA HIS A 351 10.50 -20.85 3.31
C HIS A 351 9.79 -20.10 2.19
N TRP A 352 10.52 -19.75 1.13
CA TRP A 352 10.02 -19.00 -0.01
C TRP A 352 10.04 -19.81 -1.30
N GLU A 353 8.95 -19.70 -2.07
CA GLU A 353 8.82 -20.23 -3.41
C GLU A 353 8.49 -19.09 -4.38
N THR A 354 8.95 -19.20 -5.62
CA THR A 354 8.57 -18.24 -6.66
C THR A 354 7.29 -18.69 -7.35
N ILE A 355 6.24 -17.88 -7.31
CA ILE A 355 5.00 -18.11 -8.07
C ILE A 355 5.23 -17.85 -9.56
N CYS A 356 5.83 -16.70 -9.88
CA CYS A 356 6.16 -16.29 -11.24
C CYS A 356 7.46 -15.46 -11.24
N ARG A 357 8.24 -15.55 -12.32
CA ARG A 357 9.57 -14.91 -12.41
C ARG A 357 9.68 -13.76 -13.41
N ASP A 358 8.89 -13.82 -14.48
CA ASP A 358 9.10 -13.03 -15.69
C ASP A 358 7.90 -12.11 -15.98
N LEU A 359 7.24 -11.61 -14.94
CA LEU A 359 6.23 -10.57 -15.10
C LEU A 359 6.90 -9.22 -15.43
N PRO A 360 6.16 -8.23 -15.93
CA PRO A 360 6.61 -6.85 -15.90
C PRO A 360 6.86 -6.39 -14.45
N ALA A 361 7.60 -5.30 -14.27
CA ALA A 361 7.88 -4.74 -12.95
C ALA A 361 6.59 -4.60 -12.11
N VAL A 362 6.57 -5.27 -10.95
CA VAL A 362 5.42 -5.34 -10.06
C VAL A 362 5.29 -4.03 -9.30
N LEU A 363 4.05 -3.52 -9.24
CA LEU A 363 3.68 -2.29 -8.54
C LEU A 363 2.93 -2.60 -7.25
N SER A 364 2.08 -3.61 -7.27
CA SER A 364 1.25 -4.01 -6.15
C SER A 364 1.01 -5.52 -6.13
N VAL A 365 0.80 -6.05 -4.92
CA VAL A 365 0.44 -7.43 -4.62
C VAL A 365 -0.60 -7.39 -3.51
N GLU A 366 -1.81 -7.84 -3.83
CA GLU A 366 -2.90 -8.05 -2.88
C GLU A 366 -3.27 -9.53 -2.83
N VAL A 367 -3.82 -10.00 -1.72
CA VAL A 367 -4.16 -11.42 -1.56
C VAL A 367 -5.53 -11.63 -0.91
N GLN A 368 -6.26 -12.62 -1.40
CA GLN A 368 -7.54 -13.06 -0.85
C GLN A 368 -7.51 -14.54 -0.53
N THR A 369 -7.98 -14.88 0.67
CA THR A 369 -8.32 -16.25 1.05
C THR A 369 -9.77 -16.54 0.66
N LEU A 370 -10.00 -17.66 -0.03
CA LEU A 370 -11.28 -18.08 -0.59
C LEU A 370 -11.71 -19.42 0.03
N GLU A 371 -13.02 -19.63 0.25
CA GLU A 371 -13.58 -20.85 0.87
C GLU A 371 -14.16 -21.90 -0.10
#